data_AF-A0A9D8KAE3-F1
#
_entry.id   AF-A0A9D8KAE3-F1
#
_cell.length_a   1.000
_cell.length_b   1.000
_cell.length_c   1.000
_cell.angle_alpha   90.00
_cell.angle_beta   90.00
_cell.angle_gamma   90.00
#
_symmetry.space_group_name_H-M   'P 1'
#
loop_
_entity.id
_entity.type
_entity.pdbx_description
1 polymer ?
#
loop_
_entity_poly.entity_id
_entity_poly.type
_entity_poly.pdbx_seq_one_letter_code
_entity_poly.pdbx_strand_id
1 'polypeptide(L)'
;GIALARELLGQPDLPVFGICLGHQILGLALGGSTFKLGYGHRGLNHPCGSPGAVEITSQNHGFAIDPASLPTERVAITHENLNDRTVAALALRDQPVFGVQYHPEASPGPHDADHHFARFVALMAQRR
;
A
#
# COMPACT_ATOMS: atom_id res chain seq x y z
N GLY A 1 -4.72 -9.59 -13.05
CA GLY A 1 -4.27 -8.86 -11.85
C GLY A 1 -4.67 -9.59 -10.58
N ILE A 2 -5.93 -9.48 -10.17
CA ILE A 2 -6.43 -9.98 -8.88
C ILE A 2 -6.23 -11.50 -8.69
N ALA A 3 -6.58 -12.31 -9.70
CA ALA A 3 -6.42 -13.77 -9.62
C ALA A 3 -4.96 -14.18 -9.37
N LEU A 4 -4.02 -13.63 -10.15
CA LEU A 4 -2.59 -13.83 -9.96
C LEU A 4 -2.14 -13.37 -8.57
N ALA A 5 -2.54 -12.18 -8.12
CA ALA A 5 -2.19 -11.70 -6.79
C ALA A 5 -2.68 -12.67 -5.69
N ARG A 6 -3.88 -13.25 -5.84
CA ARG A 6 -4.41 -14.26 -4.92
C ARG A 6 -3.58 -15.54 -4.92
N GLU A 7 -3.10 -15.99 -6.08
CA GLU A 7 -2.18 -17.12 -6.19
C GLU A 7 -0.85 -16.85 -5.48
N LEU A 8 -0.28 -15.64 -5.66
CA LEU A 8 0.97 -15.25 -4.98
C LEU A 8 0.79 -15.18 -3.45
N LEU A 9 -0.35 -14.66 -2.97
CA LEU A 9 -0.71 -14.63 -1.53
C LEU A 9 -0.90 -16.03 -0.91
N GLY A 10 -1.03 -17.07 -1.75
CA GLY A 10 -1.06 -18.47 -1.31
C GLY A 10 0.33 -19.03 -0.94
N GLN A 11 1.41 -18.28 -1.18
CA GLN A 11 2.78 -18.67 -0.85
C GLN A 11 3.24 -17.91 0.41
N PRO A 12 3.27 -18.55 1.60
CA PRO A 12 3.42 -17.86 2.89
C PRO A 12 4.68 -16.98 3.00
N ASP A 13 5.79 -17.44 2.41
CA ASP A 13 7.09 -16.78 2.55
C ASP A 13 7.46 -15.91 1.35
N LEU A 14 6.60 -15.76 0.34
CA LEU A 14 6.90 -14.97 -0.86
C LEU A 14 6.71 -13.47 -0.57
N PRO A 15 7.77 -12.64 -0.64
CA PRO A 15 7.60 -11.21 -0.50
C PRO A 15 6.80 -10.64 -1.67
N VAL A 16 5.79 -9.84 -1.37
CA VAL A 16 4.98 -9.14 -2.37
C VAL A 16 4.84 -7.69 -1.96
N PHE A 17 5.18 -6.79 -2.88
CA PHE A 17 5.06 -5.35 -2.69
C PHE A 17 4.20 -4.72 -3.79
N GLY A 18 3.09 -4.10 -3.39
CA GLY A 18 2.17 -3.42 -4.31
C GLY A 18 2.27 -1.90 -4.22
N ILE A 19 2.41 -1.22 -5.36
CA ILE A 19 2.47 0.25 -5.47
C ILE A 19 1.26 0.77 -6.26
N CYS A 20 0.57 1.78 -5.75
CA CYS A 20 -0.58 2.44 -6.38
C CYS A 20 -1.66 1.44 -6.83
N LEU A 21 -1.75 1.13 -8.13
CA LEU A 21 -2.67 0.09 -8.64
C LEU A 21 -2.35 -1.30 -8.05
N GLY A 22 -1.07 -1.60 -7.83
CA GLY A 22 -0.64 -2.84 -7.18
C GLY A 22 -1.17 -2.95 -5.75
N HIS A 23 -1.19 -1.85 -4.99
CA HIS A 23 -1.78 -1.80 -3.65
C HIS A 23 -3.30 -2.10 -3.71
N GLN A 24 -4.02 -1.53 -4.68
CA GLN A 24 -5.45 -1.80 -4.87
C GLN A 24 -5.72 -3.26 -5.26
N ILE A 25 -4.90 -3.81 -6.19
CA ILE A 25 -4.98 -5.22 -6.58
C ILE A 25 -4.74 -6.14 -5.38
N LEU A 26 -3.80 -5.81 -4.49
CA LEU A 26 -3.58 -6.56 -3.26
C LEU A 26 -4.80 -6.50 -2.34
N GLY A 27 -5.37 -5.32 -2.12
CA GLY A 27 -6.62 -5.16 -1.34
C GLY A 27 -7.76 -6.03 -1.87
N LEU A 28 -7.99 -6.00 -3.18
CA LEU A 28 -9.01 -6.81 -3.86
C LEU A 28 -8.70 -8.32 -3.77
N ALA A 29 -7.43 -8.72 -3.89
CA ALA A 29 -7.03 -10.11 -3.78
C ALA A 29 -7.25 -10.67 -2.36
N LEU A 30 -7.14 -9.81 -1.34
CA LEU A 30 -7.40 -10.08 0.06
C LEU A 30 -8.89 -10.07 0.43
N GLY A 31 -9.79 -9.81 -0.54
CA GLY A 31 -11.24 -9.82 -0.34
C GLY A 31 -11.84 -8.44 -0.01
N GLY A 32 -11.03 -7.39 -0.01
CA GLY A 32 -11.52 -6.02 0.13
C GLY A 32 -12.18 -5.50 -1.16
N SER A 33 -12.72 -4.29 -1.06
CA SER A 33 -13.32 -3.54 -2.16
C SER A 33 -12.61 -2.20 -2.37
N THR A 34 -12.85 -1.58 -3.53
CA THR A 34 -12.34 -0.25 -3.85
C THR A 34 -13.49 0.67 -4.22
N PHE A 35 -13.35 1.96 -3.93
CA PHE A 35 -14.30 3.00 -4.32
C PHE A 35 -13.61 4.11 -5.08
N LYS A 36 -14.38 4.85 -5.88
CA LYS A 36 -13.90 6.00 -6.65
C LYS A 36 -13.90 7.25 -5.76
N LEU A 37 -12.76 7.94 -5.71
CA LEU A 37 -12.64 9.23 -5.03
C LEU A 37 -13.35 10.32 -5.84
N GLY A 38 -13.87 11.36 -5.15
CA GLY A 38 -14.52 12.49 -5.81
C GLY A 38 -13.61 13.21 -6.81
N TYR A 39 -12.37 13.50 -6.40
CA TYR A 39 -11.36 14.19 -7.23
C TYR A 39 -10.02 13.43 -7.34
N GLY A 40 -9.80 12.43 -6.49
CA GLY A 40 -8.55 11.67 -6.41
C GLY A 40 -7.42 12.43 -5.72
N HIS A 41 -6.27 11.77 -5.56
CA HIS A 41 -5.03 12.40 -5.11
C HIS A 41 -4.07 12.56 -6.28
N ARG A 42 -3.66 13.80 -6.53
CA ARG A 42 -2.84 14.23 -7.67
C ARG A 42 -1.94 15.36 -7.19
N GLY A 43 -0.77 15.01 -6.68
CA GLY A 43 0.10 16.00 -6.08
C GLY A 43 1.34 15.39 -5.47
N LEU A 44 2.27 16.27 -5.12
CA LEU A 44 3.60 15.92 -4.61
C LEU A 44 3.76 16.31 -3.13
N ASN A 45 2.65 16.63 -2.46
CA ASN A 45 2.61 17.21 -1.13
C ASN A 45 1.59 16.50 -0.21
N HIS A 46 1.19 15.26 -0.54
CA HIS A 46 0.20 14.54 0.23
C HIS A 46 0.84 13.93 1.49
N PRO A 47 0.40 14.30 2.71
CA PRO A 47 0.92 13.72 3.94
C PRO A 47 0.29 12.34 4.19
N CYS A 48 1.13 11.31 4.26
CA CYS A 48 0.73 9.95 4.64
C CYS A 48 1.50 9.52 5.88
N GLY A 49 0.89 8.73 6.75
CA GLY A 49 1.53 8.46 8.03
C GLY A 49 0.72 7.63 9.01
N SER A 50 1.36 7.45 10.17
CA SER A 50 0.74 7.02 11.42
C SER A 50 1.16 8.02 12.52
N PRO A 51 0.54 8.00 13.71
CA PRO A 51 0.93 8.92 14.79
C PRO A 51 2.44 8.84 15.08
N GLY A 52 3.14 9.97 14.94
CA GLY A 52 4.59 10.06 15.16
C GLY A 52 5.48 9.81 13.94
N ALA A 53 4.91 9.43 12.79
CA ALA A 53 5.65 9.25 11.54
C ALA A 53 4.84 9.76 10.34
N VAL A 54 5.40 10.75 9.63
CA VAL A 54 4.75 11.39 8.47
C VAL A 54 5.73 11.38 7.30
N GLU A 55 5.21 11.01 6.13
CA GLU A 55 5.89 11.06 4.83
C GLU A 55 5.12 12.04 3.94
N ILE A 56 5.83 12.97 3.29
CA ILE A 56 5.25 13.70 2.17
C ILE A 56 5.40 12.83 0.93
N THR A 57 4.32 12.60 0.20
CA THR A 57 4.26 11.56 -0.84
C THR A 57 3.81 12.10 -2.20
N SER A 58 4.30 11.46 -3.26
CA SER A 58 3.82 11.64 -4.63
C SER A 58 2.61 10.74 -4.89
N GLN A 59 1.48 11.31 -5.30
CA GLN A 59 0.22 10.58 -5.51
C GLN A 59 -0.40 10.89 -6.86
N ASN A 60 -0.91 9.84 -7.51
CA ASN A 60 -1.64 9.93 -8.77
C ASN A 60 -2.67 8.79 -8.89
N HIS A 61 -3.73 8.81 -8.07
CA HIS A 61 -4.77 7.78 -8.10
C HIS A 61 -6.18 8.34 -7.93
N GLY A 62 -7.18 7.69 -8.51
CA GLY A 62 -8.60 8.08 -8.44
C GLY A 62 -9.48 7.10 -7.67
N PHE A 63 -8.91 6.01 -7.16
CA PHE A 63 -9.59 4.97 -6.41
C PHE A 63 -8.85 4.73 -5.10
N ALA A 64 -9.56 4.30 -4.07
CA ALA A 64 -9.00 3.93 -2.78
C ALA A 64 -9.63 2.62 -2.29
N ILE A 65 -8.94 1.92 -1.39
CA ILE A 65 -9.48 0.72 -0.73
C ILE A 65 -10.44 1.15 0.37
N ASP A 66 -11.59 0.48 0.48
CA ASP A 66 -12.50 0.64 1.61
C ASP A 66 -11.94 -0.11 2.83
N PRO A 67 -11.53 0.58 3.92
CA PRO A 67 -10.96 -0.07 5.09
C PRO A 67 -11.95 -1.04 5.77
N ALA A 68 -13.25 -0.77 5.71
CA ALA A 68 -14.26 -1.60 6.35
C ALA A 68 -14.47 -2.95 5.63
N SER A 69 -14.01 -3.06 4.38
CA SER A 69 -14.09 -4.27 3.58
C SER A 69 -12.95 -5.26 3.81
N LEU A 70 -11.88 -4.84 4.52
CA LEU A 70 -10.69 -5.67 4.70
C LEU A 70 -10.82 -6.61 5.92
N PRO A 71 -10.30 -7.85 5.83
CA PRO A 71 -10.22 -8.77 6.98
C PRO A 71 -9.17 -8.28 8.00
N THR A 72 -9.62 -7.54 9.02
CA THR A 72 -8.75 -6.87 10.01
C THR A 72 -7.88 -7.83 10.83
N GLU A 73 -8.28 -9.10 10.94
CA GLU A 73 -7.54 -10.16 11.60
C GLU A 73 -6.31 -10.61 10.79
N ARG A 74 -6.26 -10.31 9.49
CA ARG A 74 -5.12 -10.65 8.60
C ARG A 74 -4.38 -9.43 8.08
N VAL A 75 -5.09 -8.31 7.93
CA VAL A 75 -4.58 -7.08 7.31
C VAL A 75 -4.47 -5.97 8.36
N ALA A 76 -3.31 -5.33 8.40
CA ALA A 76 -3.08 -4.10 9.15
C ALA A 76 -3.03 -2.92 8.17
N ILE A 77 -3.83 -1.89 8.43
CA ILE A 77 -3.63 -0.57 7.82
C ILE A 77 -2.45 0.06 8.54
N THR A 78 -1.38 0.36 7.80
CA THR A 78 -0.13 0.88 8.39
C THR A 78 -0.01 2.39 8.24
N HIS A 79 -0.61 2.96 7.19
CA HIS A 79 -0.61 4.38 6.93
C HIS A 79 -1.97 4.84 6.43
N GLU A 80 -2.36 6.03 6.85
CA GLU A 80 -3.50 6.77 6.30
C GLU A 80 -2.99 8.02 5.58
N ASN A 81 -3.77 8.51 4.62
CA ASN A 81 -3.64 9.89 4.18
C ASN A 81 -4.17 10.80 5.29
N LEU A 82 -3.33 11.72 5.77
CA LEU A 82 -3.63 12.52 6.95
C LEU A 82 -4.64 13.65 6.67
N ASN A 83 -4.89 13.97 5.39
CA ASN A 83 -5.90 14.96 5.01
C ASN A 83 -7.32 14.40 5.07
N ASP A 84 -7.53 13.14 4.66
CA ASP A 84 -8.87 12.58 4.43
C ASP A 84 -9.11 11.17 4.99
N ARG A 85 -8.10 10.58 5.66
CA ARG A 85 -8.17 9.27 6.33
C ARG A 85 -8.39 8.08 5.38
N THR A 86 -8.13 8.26 4.09
CA THR A 86 -8.12 7.13 3.15
C THR A 86 -6.90 6.22 3.40
N VAL A 87 -7.06 4.93 3.10
CA VAL A 87 -5.98 3.93 3.26
C VAL A 87 -4.81 4.29 2.34
N ALA A 88 -3.66 4.61 2.94
CA ALA A 88 -2.45 4.93 2.21
C ALA A 88 -1.45 3.76 2.16
N ALA A 89 -1.48 2.85 3.14
CA ALA A 89 -0.70 1.63 3.11
C ALA A 89 -1.33 0.51 3.93
N LEU A 90 -1.08 -0.74 3.51
CA LEU A 90 -1.47 -1.96 4.21
C LEU A 90 -0.33 -2.96 4.28
N ALA A 91 -0.39 -3.87 5.24
CA ALA A 91 0.49 -5.03 5.36
C ALA A 91 -0.28 -6.24 5.86
N LEU A 92 0.13 -7.44 5.45
CA LEU A 92 -0.28 -8.66 6.12
C LEU A 92 0.46 -8.79 7.44
N ARG A 93 -0.23 -9.32 8.45
CA ARG A 93 0.31 -9.51 9.80
C ARG A 93 1.34 -10.64 9.85
N ASP A 94 1.07 -11.72 9.13
CA ASP A 94 1.84 -12.98 9.23
C ASP A 94 2.57 -13.36 7.94
N GLN A 95 2.63 -12.47 6.94
CA GLN A 95 3.29 -12.72 5.65
C GLN A 95 4.12 -11.50 5.22
N PRO A 96 5.18 -11.67 4.42
CA PRO A 96 6.04 -10.59 3.92
C PRO A 96 5.37 -9.79 2.78
N VAL A 97 4.10 -9.42 2.96
CA VAL A 97 3.28 -8.75 1.95
C VAL A 97 2.84 -7.39 2.45
N PHE A 98 3.06 -6.36 1.64
CA PHE A 98 2.61 -5.00 1.93
C PHE A 98 2.35 -4.22 0.65
N GLY A 99 1.68 -3.07 0.79
CA GLY A 99 1.52 -2.17 -0.34
C GLY A 99 1.22 -0.75 0.09
N VAL A 100 1.62 0.20 -0.76
CA VAL A 100 1.45 1.64 -0.58
C VAL A 100 0.64 2.21 -1.75
N GLN A 101 -0.28 3.12 -1.47
CA GLN A 101 -1.15 3.75 -2.46
C GLN A 101 -0.44 4.88 -3.22
N TYR A 102 0.58 5.49 -2.60
CA TYR A 102 1.44 6.49 -3.19
C TYR A 102 2.61 5.87 -3.98
N HIS A 103 3.40 6.71 -4.63
CA HIS A 103 4.54 6.34 -5.45
C HIS A 103 5.85 6.56 -4.68
N PRO A 104 6.41 5.53 -4.01
CA PRO A 104 7.68 5.64 -3.29
C PRO A 104 8.87 5.87 -4.22
N GLU A 105 8.75 5.57 -5.52
CA GLU A 105 9.76 5.89 -6.53
C GLU A 105 9.80 7.38 -6.90
N ALA A 106 8.80 8.14 -6.44
CA ALA A 106 8.58 9.53 -6.76
C ALA A 106 8.67 9.79 -8.28
N SER A 107 9.44 10.81 -8.70
CA SER A 107 9.68 11.18 -10.09
C SER A 107 8.43 11.62 -10.88
N PRO A 108 7.89 12.83 -10.59
CA PRO A 108 8.41 13.84 -9.66
C PRO A 108 7.93 13.61 -8.20
N GLY A 109 8.55 14.30 -7.24
CA GLY A 109 8.09 14.36 -5.85
C GLY A 109 9.20 14.18 -4.81
N PRO A 110 8.83 14.20 -3.51
CA PRO A 110 9.72 13.94 -2.39
C PRO A 110 10.11 12.45 -2.28
N HIS A 111 11.23 12.17 -1.62
CA HIS A 111 11.84 10.83 -1.49
C HIS A 111 11.65 10.21 -0.09
N ASP A 112 10.76 10.79 0.73
CA ASP A 112 10.50 10.34 2.11
C ASP A 112 10.09 8.85 2.18
N ALA A 113 9.47 8.36 1.10
CA ALA A 113 8.92 7.02 0.97
C ALA A 113 9.89 5.96 0.37
N ASP A 114 11.12 6.34 -0.02
CA ASP A 114 12.07 5.44 -0.71
C ASP A 114 12.41 4.18 0.11
N HIS A 115 12.34 4.29 1.44
CA HIS A 115 12.68 3.20 2.37
C HIS A 115 11.82 1.94 2.18
N HIS A 116 10.63 2.04 1.56
CA HIS A 116 9.80 0.88 1.22
C HIS A 116 10.51 -0.08 0.25
N PHE A 117 11.36 0.42 -0.65
CA PHE A 117 12.18 -0.45 -1.51
C PHE A 117 13.26 -1.17 -0.72
N ALA A 118 13.93 -0.48 0.21
CA ALA A 118 14.92 -1.11 1.09
C ALA A 118 14.28 -2.21 1.94
N ARG A 119 13.06 -1.97 2.47
CA ARG A 119 12.26 -2.98 3.16
C ARG A 119 11.98 -4.19 2.26
N PHE A 120 11.54 -3.97 1.02
CA PHE A 120 11.24 -5.07 0.09
C PHE A 120 12.49 -5.91 -0.24
N VAL A 121 13.64 -5.26 -0.50
CA VAL A 121 14.91 -5.96 -0.73
C VAL A 121 15.34 -6.78 0.48
N ALA A 122 15.18 -6.25 1.70
CA ALA A 122 15.48 -6.99 2.93
C ALA A 122 14.61 -8.26 3.06
N LEU A 123 13.30 -8.17 2.78
CA LEU A 123 12.40 -9.34 2.79
C LEU A 123 12.81 -10.38 1.74
N MET A 124 13.20 -9.95 0.54
CA MET A 124 13.72 -10.88 -0.49
C MET A 124 15.02 -11.55 -0.05
N ALA A 125 15.90 -10.83 0.65
CA ALA A 125 17.15 -11.38 1.16
C ALA A 125 16.92 -12.41 2.29
N GLN A 126 15.93 -12.19 3.16
CA GLN A 126 15.60 -13.09 4.26
C GLN A 126 14.99 -14.43 3.81
N ARG A 127 14.37 -14.47 2.63
CA ARG A 127 13.82 -15.71 2.05
C ARG A 127 14.90 -16.63 1.47
N ARG A 128 16.06 -16.07 1.10
CA ARG A 128 17.16 -16.84 0.48
C ARG A 128 17.81 -17.79 1.47
#